data_AF-A0A3L7WNP5-F1
#
_entry.id   AF-A0A3L7WNP5-F1
#
_cell.length_a   1.000
_cell.length_b   1.000
_cell.length_c   1.000
_cell.angle_alpha   90.00
_cell.angle_beta   90.00
_cell.angle_gamma   90.00
#
_symmetry.space_group_name_H-M   'P 1'
#
loop_
_entity.id
_entity.type
_entity.pdbx_description
1 polymer ?
#
loop_
_entity_poly.entity_id
_entity_poly.type
_entity_poly.pdbx_seq_one_letter_code
_entity_poly.pdbx_strand_id
1 'polypeptide(L)'
;MNAHAVAQSLQPLRDVATALQVRALRDSNASAEKTAAVLKRVRDEVFTYRHTAEALVAKVDRSPRLCAGVLALLANRVAYSRVDYDLFDEIVDKEFMAQASTYISAQMAKVIGILPEYEIVEVFEMVHAYESIDDANFYLTHCDTITKLDSLLAAAQTPIAQKSIYLAIAALTLAGLIPTAVLISPLLAIPWAIAGVVAGLVYRAAQQRHADTIKRTTALCADSNRVRFLQARFHTKELAKRELESHKRTVKAFFGDMSPSSHLSGIFAVIQMHINIE
;
A
#
# COMPACT_ATOMS: atom_id res chain seq x y z
N MET A 1 -11.92 -1.84 20.56
CA MET A 1 -11.30 -1.67 19.22
C MET A 1 -10.34 -0.50 19.32
N ASN A 2 -9.03 -0.73 19.16
CA ASN A 2 -7.99 0.26 19.38
C ASN A 2 -7.97 1.30 18.24
N ALA A 3 -8.01 2.59 18.59
CA ALA A 3 -7.88 3.70 17.65
C ALA A 3 -6.56 3.66 16.83
N HIS A 4 -5.53 2.97 17.35
CA HIS A 4 -4.28 2.70 16.61
C HIS A 4 -4.43 1.75 15.43
N ALA A 5 -5.41 0.84 15.42
CA ALA A 5 -5.65 -0.07 14.30
C ALA A 5 -6.36 0.62 13.13
N VAL A 6 -7.20 1.61 13.42
CA VAL A 6 -7.89 2.43 12.39
C VAL A 6 -6.91 3.41 11.73
N ALA A 7 -5.92 3.90 12.49
CA ALA A 7 -4.88 4.81 11.99
C ALA A 7 -3.79 4.10 11.13
N GLN A 8 -3.79 2.76 11.09
CA GLN A 8 -2.91 1.95 10.22
C GLN A 8 -3.64 1.41 8.98
N SER A 9 -4.98 1.44 8.94
CA SER A 9 -5.78 0.88 7.84
C SER A 9 -6.14 1.88 6.74
N LEU A 10 -5.72 3.15 6.87
CA LEU A 10 -5.83 4.17 5.83
C LEU A 10 -4.43 4.45 5.27
N GLN A 11 -3.94 3.55 4.43
CA GLN A 11 -2.97 3.91 3.40
C GLN A 11 -3.72 3.79 2.08
N PRO A 12 -3.98 4.92 1.41
CA PRO A 12 -3.18 5.36 0.26
C PRO A 12 -2.34 6.55 0.71
N LEU A 13 -1.13 6.74 0.22
CA LEU A 13 -0.81 7.37 -1.06
C LEU A 13 0.61 6.95 -1.41
N ARG A 14 0.81 6.32 -2.57
CA ARG A 14 2.03 5.57 -2.89
C ARG A 14 3.31 6.43 -2.98
N ASP A 15 3.15 7.75 -3.09
CA ASP A 15 4.25 8.66 -3.45
C ASP A 15 4.56 9.76 -2.43
N VAL A 16 3.83 9.86 -1.32
CA VAL A 16 4.14 10.84 -0.26
C VAL A 16 5.18 10.23 0.66
N ALA A 17 6.34 10.86 0.77
CA ALA A 17 7.32 10.46 1.77
C ALA A 17 6.73 10.76 3.16
N THR A 18 6.73 9.76 4.06
CA THR A 18 6.06 9.89 5.37
C THR A 18 7.03 9.85 6.54
N ALA A 19 6.62 10.46 7.64
CA ALA A 19 7.29 10.32 8.93
C ALA A 19 7.48 8.86 9.37
N LEU A 20 6.54 8.00 9.02
CA LEU A 20 6.61 6.56 9.27
C LEU A 20 7.77 5.89 8.54
N GLN A 21 8.06 6.30 7.30
CA GLN A 21 9.21 5.78 6.53
C GLN A 21 10.54 6.21 7.18
N VAL A 22 10.63 7.46 7.65
CA VAL A 22 11.84 7.95 8.36
C VAL A 22 12.03 7.22 9.68
N ARG A 23 10.97 7.05 10.49
CA ARG A 23 11.02 6.29 11.74
C ARG A 23 11.42 4.83 11.50
N ALA A 24 10.82 4.16 10.52
CA ALA A 24 11.20 2.79 10.16
C ALA A 24 12.67 2.66 9.70
N LEU A 25 13.20 3.66 8.98
CA LEU A 25 14.62 3.69 8.60
C LEU A 25 15.55 3.92 9.80
N ARG A 26 15.17 4.78 10.74
CA ARG A 26 15.89 5.01 11.99
C ARG A 26 15.88 3.75 12.87
N ASP A 27 14.72 3.11 13.03
CA ASP A 27 14.55 1.89 13.84
C ASP A 27 15.30 0.68 13.25
N SER A 28 15.49 0.66 11.93
CA SER A 28 16.26 -0.39 11.23
C SER A 28 17.77 -0.11 11.16
N ASN A 29 18.27 0.95 11.84
CA ASN A 29 19.66 1.40 11.76
C ASN A 29 20.15 1.58 10.31
N ALA A 30 19.27 2.07 9.42
CA ALA A 30 19.66 2.39 8.05
C ALA A 30 20.74 3.48 8.03
N SER A 31 21.54 3.52 6.96
CA SER A 31 22.60 4.53 6.83
C SER A 31 22.04 5.96 6.92
N ALA A 32 22.77 6.84 7.59
CA ALA A 32 22.38 8.24 7.79
C ALA A 32 22.02 8.95 6.46
N GLU A 33 22.70 8.58 5.37
CA GLU A 33 22.44 9.07 4.01
C GLU A 33 21.04 8.70 3.49
N LYS A 34 20.55 7.48 3.75
CA LYS A 34 19.21 7.05 3.35
C LYS A 34 18.13 7.81 4.12
N THR A 35 18.34 8.00 5.42
CA THR A 35 17.44 8.78 6.28
C THR A 35 17.41 10.25 5.84
N ALA A 36 18.58 10.84 5.55
CA ALA A 36 18.69 12.22 5.06
C ALA A 36 18.04 12.41 3.67
N ALA A 37 18.17 11.43 2.77
CA ALA A 37 17.52 11.48 1.46
C ALA A 37 15.98 11.51 1.56
N VAL A 38 15.40 10.68 2.44
CA VAL A 38 13.96 10.68 2.68
C VAL A 38 13.51 11.98 3.36
N LEU A 39 14.24 12.46 4.37
CA LEU A 39 13.94 13.74 5.03
C LEU A 39 13.97 14.92 4.06
N LYS A 40 14.98 14.97 3.17
CA LYS A 40 15.06 15.99 2.12
C LYS A 40 13.84 15.93 1.20
N ARG A 41 13.45 14.73 0.77
CA ARG A 41 12.25 14.55 -0.07
C ARG A 41 10.98 15.04 0.63
N VAL A 42 10.78 14.70 1.90
CA VAL A 42 9.66 15.21 2.71
C VAL A 42 9.68 16.73 2.75
N ARG A 43 10.85 17.34 2.96
CA ARG A 43 11.00 18.79 3.01
C ARG A 43 10.64 19.44 1.68
N ASP A 44 11.16 18.91 0.58
CA ASP A 44 10.93 19.45 -0.77
C ASP A 44 9.44 19.31 -1.17
N GLU A 45 8.78 18.22 -0.76
CA GLU A 45 7.33 18.01 -0.94
C GLU A 45 6.50 19.05 -0.16
N VAL A 46 6.78 19.26 1.14
CA VAL A 46 6.04 20.26 1.94
C VAL A 46 6.31 21.69 1.46
N PHE A 47 7.53 21.99 1.03
CA PHE A 47 7.85 23.28 0.41
C PHE A 47 7.00 23.51 -0.85
N THR A 48 6.89 22.48 -1.70
CA THR A 48 6.05 22.52 -2.90
C THR A 48 4.58 22.72 -2.54
N TYR A 49 4.07 22.04 -1.52
CA TYR A 49 2.70 22.21 -1.05
C TYR A 49 2.43 23.64 -0.56
N ARG A 50 3.35 24.22 0.22
CA ARG A 50 3.22 25.60 0.70
C ARG A 50 3.21 26.59 -0.46
N HIS A 51 4.16 26.48 -1.39
CA HIS A 51 4.22 27.39 -2.54
C HIS A 51 2.98 27.28 -3.44
N THR A 52 2.47 26.06 -3.60
CA THR A 52 1.22 25.80 -4.33
C THR A 52 0.03 26.44 -3.62
N ALA A 53 -0.06 26.32 -2.29
CA ALA A 53 -1.12 26.94 -1.50
C ALA A 53 -1.08 28.48 -1.61
N GLU A 54 0.10 29.09 -1.50
CA GLU A 54 0.29 30.53 -1.68
C GLU A 54 -0.17 30.99 -3.08
N ALA A 55 0.19 30.24 -4.12
CA ALA A 55 -0.23 30.51 -5.51
C ALA A 55 -1.75 30.34 -5.74
N LEU A 56 -2.40 29.42 -5.03
CA LEU A 56 -3.85 29.21 -5.07
C LEU A 56 -4.60 30.33 -4.37
N VAL A 57 -4.13 30.73 -3.18
CA VAL A 57 -4.74 31.82 -2.40
C VAL A 57 -4.81 33.10 -3.22
N ALA A 58 -3.76 33.41 -3.99
CA ALA A 58 -3.73 34.55 -4.91
C ALA A 58 -4.76 34.48 -6.06
N LYS A 59 -5.41 33.33 -6.26
CA LYS A 59 -6.36 33.07 -7.35
C LYS A 59 -7.77 32.71 -6.85
N VAL A 60 -8.01 32.73 -5.53
CA VAL A 60 -9.29 32.36 -4.91
C VAL A 60 -10.44 33.16 -5.50
N ASP A 61 -10.28 34.46 -5.73
CA ASP A 61 -11.32 35.33 -6.27
C ASP A 61 -11.84 34.90 -7.65
N ARG A 62 -11.03 34.16 -8.42
CA ARG A 62 -11.39 33.69 -9.77
C ARG A 62 -12.10 32.35 -9.76
N SER A 63 -11.78 31.50 -8.80
CA SER A 63 -12.22 30.10 -8.79
C SER A 63 -12.14 29.53 -7.37
N PRO A 64 -13.00 29.99 -6.44
CA PRO A 64 -12.89 29.67 -5.02
C PRO A 64 -13.15 28.18 -4.76
N ARG A 65 -14.16 27.58 -5.43
CA ARG A 65 -14.46 26.14 -5.39
C ARG A 65 -13.24 25.27 -5.75
N LEU A 66 -12.57 25.60 -6.84
CA LEU A 66 -11.41 24.84 -7.33
C LEU A 66 -10.21 25.01 -6.40
N CYS A 67 -9.97 26.22 -5.91
CA CYS A 67 -8.91 26.47 -4.93
C CYS A 67 -9.17 25.72 -3.63
N ALA A 68 -10.42 25.66 -3.15
CA ALA A 68 -10.81 24.88 -1.98
C ALA A 68 -10.52 23.39 -2.19
N GLY A 69 -10.89 22.84 -3.35
CA GLY A 69 -10.61 21.46 -3.71
C GLY A 69 -9.12 21.12 -3.63
N VAL A 70 -8.26 21.94 -4.24
CA VAL A 70 -6.82 21.69 -4.21
C VAL A 70 -6.24 21.91 -2.81
N LEU A 71 -6.65 22.96 -2.10
CA LEU A 71 -6.19 23.20 -0.72
C LEU A 71 -6.59 22.06 0.22
N ALA A 72 -7.77 21.46 0.04
CA ALA A 72 -8.20 20.30 0.80
C ALA A 72 -7.35 19.07 0.50
N LEU A 73 -7.00 18.83 -0.77
CA LEU A 73 -6.04 17.78 -1.11
C LEU A 73 -4.68 18.01 -0.46
N LEU A 74 -4.14 19.24 -0.51
CA LEU A 74 -2.87 19.58 0.14
C LEU A 74 -2.93 19.40 1.66
N ALA A 75 -4.02 19.83 2.30
CA ALA A 75 -4.22 19.68 3.74
C ALA A 75 -4.24 18.20 4.14
N ASN A 76 -4.98 17.36 3.41
CA ASN A 76 -4.99 15.92 3.64
C ASN A 76 -3.59 15.32 3.44
N ARG A 77 -2.88 15.68 2.38
CA ARG A 77 -1.51 15.21 2.10
C ARG A 77 -0.54 15.56 3.24
N VAL A 78 -0.62 16.78 3.76
CA VAL A 78 0.17 17.21 4.91
C VAL A 78 -0.21 16.43 6.17
N ALA A 79 -1.51 16.25 6.45
CA ALA A 79 -1.96 15.44 7.57
C ALA A 79 -1.50 13.98 7.48
N TYR A 80 -1.57 13.36 6.29
CA TYR A 80 -1.12 12.00 6.02
C TYR A 80 0.40 11.84 6.14
N SER A 81 1.18 12.85 5.73
CA SER A 81 2.63 12.82 5.86
C SER A 81 3.09 12.64 7.32
N ARG A 82 2.20 12.97 8.29
CA ARG A 82 2.45 12.94 9.74
C ARG A 82 3.78 13.60 10.10
N VAL A 83 4.14 14.64 9.36
CA VAL A 83 5.35 15.40 9.61
C VAL A 83 5.27 15.98 11.02
N ASP A 84 6.00 15.35 11.92
CA ASP A 84 6.04 15.65 13.33
C ASP A 84 7.32 16.44 13.65
N TYR A 85 7.29 17.24 14.70
CA TYR A 85 8.42 18.04 15.19
C TYR A 85 9.67 17.18 15.44
N ASP A 86 9.47 15.90 15.78
CA ASP A 86 10.55 14.95 16.10
C ASP A 86 11.21 14.32 14.86
N LEU A 87 10.70 14.61 13.66
CA LEU A 87 11.25 14.03 12.44
C LEU A 87 12.54 14.70 11.99
N PHE A 88 12.64 16.01 12.21
CA PHE A 88 13.78 16.82 11.83
C PHE A 88 14.69 17.04 13.02
N ASP A 89 15.99 17.18 12.77
CA ASP A 89 16.95 17.49 13.83
C ASP A 89 17.15 19.01 13.93
N GLU A 90 17.03 19.73 12.81
CA GLU A 90 17.15 21.18 12.74
C GLU A 90 15.85 21.90 13.15
N ILE A 91 15.96 22.88 14.06
CA ILE A 91 14.82 23.68 14.54
C ILE A 91 14.13 24.42 13.39
N VAL A 92 14.90 24.93 12.44
CA VAL A 92 14.39 25.70 11.28
C VAL A 92 13.44 24.86 10.43
N ASP A 93 13.79 23.60 10.16
CA ASP A 93 12.95 22.70 9.39
C ASP A 93 11.65 22.39 10.16
N LYS A 94 11.71 22.20 11.48
CA LYS A 94 10.52 21.97 12.32
C LYS A 94 9.53 23.13 12.26
N GLU A 95 10.04 24.34 12.46
CA GLU A 95 9.23 25.56 12.41
C GLU A 95 8.61 25.76 11.02
N PHE A 96 9.40 25.52 9.96
CA PHE A 96 8.88 25.62 8.59
C PHE A 96 7.74 24.65 8.33
N MET A 97 7.87 23.38 8.73
CA MET A 97 6.83 22.37 8.54
C MET A 97 5.55 22.72 9.30
N ALA A 98 5.68 23.14 10.56
CA ALA A 98 4.55 23.53 11.39
C ALA A 98 3.82 24.75 10.82
N GLN A 99 4.58 25.76 10.36
CA GLN A 99 4.02 26.94 9.72
C GLN A 99 3.35 26.60 8.39
N ALA A 100 3.94 25.73 7.57
CA ALA A 100 3.36 25.29 6.30
C ALA A 100 2.03 24.56 6.52
N SER A 101 1.98 23.62 7.47
CA SER A 101 0.77 22.88 7.82
C SER A 101 -0.34 23.79 8.35
N THR A 102 0.01 24.70 9.27
CA THR A 102 -0.92 25.70 9.83
C THR A 102 -1.44 26.63 8.74
N TYR A 103 -0.56 27.11 7.86
CA TYR A 103 -0.93 27.98 6.75
C TYR A 103 -1.93 27.29 5.80
N ILE A 104 -1.61 26.09 5.31
CA ILE A 104 -2.48 25.36 4.38
C ILE A 104 -3.85 25.09 5.00
N SER A 105 -3.87 24.63 6.25
CA SER A 105 -5.13 24.34 6.97
C SER A 105 -5.96 25.60 7.20
N ALA A 106 -5.32 26.71 7.57
CA ALA A 106 -6.01 27.99 7.79
C ALA A 106 -6.58 28.56 6.48
N GLN A 107 -5.83 28.48 5.38
CA GLN A 107 -6.31 28.94 4.07
C GLN A 107 -7.42 28.04 3.53
N MET A 108 -7.31 26.72 3.68
CA MET A 108 -8.39 25.78 3.34
C MET A 108 -9.68 26.14 4.10
N ALA A 109 -9.62 26.30 5.42
CA ALA A 109 -10.78 26.65 6.24
C ALA A 109 -11.40 27.99 5.83
N LYS A 110 -10.57 29.00 5.53
CA LYS A 110 -11.02 30.31 5.06
C LYS A 110 -11.73 30.21 3.71
N VAL A 111 -11.15 29.49 2.75
CA VAL A 111 -11.74 29.36 1.40
C VAL A 111 -13.01 28.52 1.45
N ILE A 112 -13.05 27.43 2.21
CA ILE A 112 -14.29 26.64 2.42
C ILE A 112 -15.38 27.50 3.06
N GLY A 113 -15.03 28.32 4.05
CA GLY A 113 -15.99 29.16 4.78
C GLY A 113 -16.68 30.25 3.94
N ILE A 114 -16.18 30.55 2.74
CA ILE A 114 -16.82 31.49 1.80
C ILE A 114 -17.64 30.79 0.71
N LEU A 115 -17.58 29.46 0.62
CA LEU A 115 -18.33 28.71 -0.39
C LEU A 115 -19.78 28.50 0.05
N PRO A 116 -20.73 28.43 -0.90
CA PRO A 116 -22.06 27.94 -0.62
C PRO A 116 -22.04 26.44 -0.31
N GLU A 117 -23.02 25.98 0.47
CA GLU A 117 -23.05 24.60 1.01
C GLU A 117 -22.95 23.50 -0.06
N TYR A 118 -23.58 23.69 -1.23
CA TYR A 118 -23.50 22.71 -2.32
C TYR A 118 -22.08 22.57 -2.91
N GLU A 119 -21.32 23.67 -3.02
CA GLU A 119 -19.93 23.62 -3.49
C GLU A 119 -19.00 22.98 -2.46
N ILE A 120 -19.31 23.15 -1.17
CA ILE A 120 -18.58 22.47 -0.09
C ILE A 120 -18.73 20.95 -0.23
N VAL A 121 -19.95 20.47 -0.48
CA VAL A 121 -20.21 19.05 -0.72
C VAL A 121 -19.42 18.55 -1.94
N GLU A 122 -19.47 19.26 -3.06
CA GLU A 122 -18.71 18.90 -4.26
C GLU A 122 -17.20 18.82 -4.01
N VAL A 123 -16.65 19.75 -3.22
CA VAL A 123 -15.23 19.76 -2.85
C VAL A 123 -14.87 18.48 -2.10
N PHE A 124 -15.65 18.10 -1.08
CA PHE A 124 -15.38 16.90 -0.30
C PHE A 124 -15.62 15.60 -1.09
N GLU A 125 -16.63 15.57 -1.96
CA GLU A 125 -16.85 14.45 -2.88
C GLU A 125 -15.69 14.27 -3.85
N MET A 126 -15.16 15.37 -4.40
CA MET A 126 -13.98 15.33 -5.26
C MET A 126 -12.74 14.84 -4.50
N VAL A 127 -12.50 15.35 -3.29
CA VAL A 127 -11.36 14.93 -2.44
C VAL A 127 -11.45 13.43 -2.14
N HIS A 128 -12.63 12.95 -1.75
CA HIS A 128 -12.86 11.53 -1.49
C HIS A 128 -12.65 10.65 -2.73
N ALA A 129 -13.17 11.09 -3.88
CA ALA A 129 -12.99 10.41 -5.16
C ALA A 129 -11.50 10.34 -5.54
N TYR A 130 -10.79 11.46 -5.42
CA TYR A 130 -9.36 11.53 -5.72
C TYR A 130 -8.52 10.58 -4.86
N GLU A 131 -8.75 10.56 -3.54
CA GLU A 131 -8.04 9.64 -2.64
C GLU A 131 -8.37 8.16 -2.91
N SER A 132 -9.62 7.89 -3.30
CA SER A 132 -10.08 6.52 -3.57
C SER A 132 -9.57 5.96 -4.91
N ILE A 133 -9.09 6.79 -5.84
CA ILE A 133 -8.47 6.33 -7.11
C ILE A 133 -7.22 5.49 -6.82
N ASP A 134 -6.36 5.95 -5.92
CA ASP A 134 -5.11 5.26 -5.57
C ASP A 134 -5.37 3.90 -4.92
N ASP A 135 -6.38 3.82 -4.06
CA ASP A 135 -6.80 2.56 -3.43
C ASP A 135 -7.39 1.58 -4.43
N ALA A 136 -8.25 2.05 -5.33
CA ALA A 136 -8.82 1.20 -6.37
C ALA A 136 -7.73 0.67 -7.32
N ASN A 137 -6.80 1.52 -7.76
CA ASN A 137 -5.66 1.11 -8.59
C ASN A 137 -4.76 0.10 -7.86
N PHE A 138 -4.45 0.35 -6.58
CA PHE A 138 -3.64 -0.55 -5.77
C PHE A 138 -4.31 -1.92 -5.61
N TYR A 139 -5.61 -1.94 -5.30
CA TYR A 139 -6.39 -3.17 -5.20
C TYR A 139 -6.41 -3.94 -6.52
N LEU A 140 -6.71 -3.28 -7.64
CA LEU A 140 -6.74 -3.91 -8.97
C LEU A 140 -5.40 -4.53 -9.35
N THR A 141 -4.29 -3.91 -8.97
CA THR A 141 -2.93 -4.39 -9.25
C THR A 141 -2.54 -5.62 -8.40
N HIS A 142 -3.02 -5.72 -7.16
CA HIS A 142 -2.50 -6.69 -6.18
C HIS A 142 -3.50 -7.76 -5.71
N CYS A 143 -4.79 -7.63 -6.04
CA CYS A 143 -5.83 -8.56 -5.59
C CYS A 143 -5.61 -10.01 -6.07
N ASP A 144 -5.10 -10.22 -7.29
CA ASP A 144 -4.79 -11.57 -7.79
C ASP A 144 -3.66 -12.23 -7.03
N THR A 145 -2.60 -11.46 -6.77
CA THR A 145 -1.41 -11.92 -6.07
C THR A 145 -1.76 -12.40 -4.66
N ILE A 146 -2.66 -11.69 -3.98
CA ILE A 146 -3.09 -12.03 -2.62
C ILE A 146 -4.10 -13.17 -2.61
N THR A 147 -5.05 -13.19 -3.55
CA THR A 147 -5.94 -14.35 -3.70
C THR A 147 -5.13 -15.63 -3.95
N LYS A 148 -4.07 -15.53 -4.77
CA LYS A 148 -3.13 -16.63 -5.00
C LYS A 148 -2.36 -16.99 -3.74
N LEU A 149 -1.86 -16.03 -2.97
CA LEU A 149 -1.18 -16.29 -1.70
C LEU A 149 -2.11 -16.98 -0.70
N ASP A 150 -3.35 -16.51 -0.55
CA ASP A 150 -4.34 -17.12 0.34
C ASP A 150 -4.68 -18.55 -0.11
N SER A 151 -4.79 -18.79 -1.42
CA SER A 151 -4.97 -20.16 -1.95
C SER A 151 -3.76 -21.06 -1.68
N LEU A 152 -2.53 -20.53 -1.74
CA LEU A 152 -1.30 -21.28 -1.44
C LEU A 152 -1.16 -21.54 0.07
N LEU A 153 -1.55 -20.59 0.91
CA LEU A 153 -1.58 -20.75 2.37
C LEU A 153 -2.67 -21.75 2.78
N ALA A 154 -3.87 -21.66 2.20
CA ALA A 154 -4.94 -22.62 2.41
C ALA A 154 -4.51 -24.03 1.94
N ALA A 155 -3.87 -24.15 0.77
CA ALA A 155 -3.30 -25.41 0.29
C ALA A 155 -2.18 -25.93 1.21
N ALA A 156 -1.35 -25.05 1.78
CA ALA A 156 -0.35 -25.45 2.77
C ALA A 156 -0.97 -25.90 4.11
N GLN A 157 -2.17 -25.40 4.43
CA GLN A 157 -2.98 -25.77 5.59
C GLN A 157 -3.93 -26.96 5.33
N THR A 158 -4.12 -27.39 4.07
CA THR A 158 -4.83 -28.64 3.77
C THR A 158 -4.12 -29.84 4.43
N PRO A 159 -4.89 -30.82 4.89
CA PRO A 159 -4.71 -31.36 6.22
C PRO A 159 -3.49 -32.27 6.31
N ILE A 160 -2.95 -32.27 7.53
CA ILE A 160 -2.04 -33.22 8.15
C ILE A 160 -2.22 -34.68 7.67
N ALA A 161 -3.39 -35.08 7.15
CA ALA A 161 -3.67 -36.38 6.53
C ALA A 161 -2.76 -36.76 5.35
N GLN A 162 -2.47 -35.87 4.39
CA GLN A 162 -1.54 -36.22 3.29
C GLN A 162 -0.09 -36.26 3.78
N LYS A 163 0.30 -35.31 4.66
CA LYS A 163 1.61 -35.31 5.31
C LYS A 163 1.82 -36.56 6.17
N SER A 164 0.79 -37.03 6.88
CA SER A 164 0.84 -38.22 7.72
C SER A 164 0.83 -39.50 6.90
N ILE A 165 0.17 -39.57 5.75
CA ILE A 165 0.22 -40.75 4.87
C ILE A 165 1.63 -40.95 4.30
N TYR A 166 2.31 -39.90 3.80
CA TYR A 166 3.69 -40.06 3.31
C TYR A 166 4.68 -40.36 4.44
N LEU A 167 4.53 -39.74 5.62
CA LEU A 167 5.32 -40.05 6.80
C LEU A 167 5.04 -41.45 7.34
N ALA A 168 3.78 -41.91 7.30
CA ALA A 168 3.38 -43.24 7.75
C ALA A 168 3.87 -44.32 6.78
N ILE A 169 3.81 -44.10 5.45
CA ILE A 169 4.39 -45.00 4.45
C ILE A 169 5.92 -45.04 4.60
N ALA A 170 6.59 -43.91 4.79
CA ALA A 170 8.03 -43.87 5.06
C ALA A 170 8.39 -44.58 6.38
N ALA A 171 7.61 -44.39 7.45
CA ALA A 171 7.81 -45.07 8.72
C ALA A 171 7.52 -46.57 8.65
N LEU A 172 6.47 -47.00 7.94
CA LEU A 172 6.11 -48.41 7.74
C LEU A 172 7.15 -49.15 6.90
N THR A 173 7.67 -48.52 5.85
CA THR A 173 8.74 -49.11 5.02
C THR A 173 10.04 -49.25 5.81
N LEU A 174 10.43 -48.24 6.61
CA LEU A 174 11.63 -48.27 7.45
C LEU A 174 11.52 -49.22 8.66
N ALA A 175 10.37 -49.28 9.32
CA ALA A 175 10.19 -50.07 10.55
C ALA A 175 9.71 -51.51 10.31
N GLY A 176 8.98 -51.77 9.21
CA GLY A 176 8.37 -53.07 8.94
C GLY A 176 9.08 -53.89 7.86
N LEU A 177 9.35 -53.30 6.70
CA LEU A 177 9.85 -54.01 5.53
C LEU A 177 11.37 -54.21 5.52
N ILE A 178 12.16 -53.23 5.98
CA ILE A 178 13.62 -53.37 6.02
C ILE A 178 14.08 -54.45 7.03
N PRO A 179 13.58 -54.50 8.28
CA PRO A 179 14.01 -55.53 9.22
C PRO A 179 13.59 -56.95 8.80
N THR A 180 12.40 -57.09 8.22
CA THR A 180 11.90 -58.38 7.72
C THR A 180 12.61 -58.82 6.44
N ALA A 181 12.92 -57.90 5.53
CA ALA A 181 13.72 -58.21 4.35
C ALA A 181 15.16 -58.59 4.72
N VAL A 182 15.78 -57.94 5.72
CA VAL A 182 17.12 -58.32 6.23
C VAL A 182 17.12 -59.73 6.82
N LEU A 183 16.04 -60.13 7.50
CA LEU A 183 15.88 -61.49 8.04
C LEU A 183 15.75 -62.57 6.96
N ILE A 184 15.16 -62.24 5.79
CA ILE A 184 14.96 -63.18 4.67
C ILE A 184 16.18 -63.20 3.74
N SER A 185 16.68 -62.02 3.33
CA SER A 185 17.91 -61.86 2.57
C SER A 185 18.37 -60.40 2.61
N PRO A 186 19.60 -60.12 3.08
CA PRO A 186 20.13 -58.75 3.16
C PRO A 186 20.21 -58.04 1.79
N LEU A 187 20.29 -58.78 0.68
CA LEU A 187 20.25 -58.22 -0.67
C LEU A 187 18.86 -57.67 -1.06
N LEU A 188 17.79 -58.24 -0.52
CA LEU A 188 16.41 -57.79 -0.78
C LEU A 188 16.04 -56.52 0.00
N ALA A 189 16.80 -56.15 1.03
CA ALA A 189 16.57 -54.93 1.82
C ALA A 189 17.10 -53.66 1.12
N ILE A 190 18.07 -53.80 0.22
CA ILE A 190 18.75 -52.69 -0.47
C ILE A 190 17.77 -51.88 -1.36
N PRO A 191 16.91 -52.50 -2.21
CA PRO A 191 15.96 -51.76 -3.03
C PRO A 191 14.93 -50.95 -2.21
N TRP A 192 14.49 -51.50 -1.08
CA TRP A 192 13.54 -50.83 -0.18
C TRP A 192 14.16 -49.63 0.55
N ALA A 193 15.42 -49.77 0.98
CA ALA A 193 16.17 -48.65 1.55
C ALA A 193 16.36 -47.51 0.53
N ILE A 194 16.69 -47.85 -0.72
CA ILE A 194 16.83 -46.86 -1.81
C ILE A 194 15.49 -46.17 -2.08
N ALA A 195 14.38 -46.91 -2.18
CA ALA A 195 13.05 -46.35 -2.41
C ALA A 195 12.63 -45.37 -1.28
N GLY A 196 12.90 -45.72 -0.02
CA GLY A 196 12.63 -44.85 1.13
C GLY A 196 13.45 -43.56 1.10
N VAL A 197 14.74 -43.63 0.76
CA VAL A 197 15.61 -42.46 0.64
C VAL A 197 15.17 -41.56 -0.51
N VAL A 198 14.85 -42.13 -1.68
CA VAL A 198 14.38 -41.37 -2.85
C VAL A 198 13.05 -40.68 -2.56
N ALA A 199 12.09 -41.37 -1.94
CA ALA A 199 10.82 -40.76 -1.53
C ALA A 199 11.03 -39.61 -0.53
N GLY A 200 11.95 -39.78 0.43
CA GLY A 200 12.31 -38.73 1.39
C GLY A 200 12.97 -37.50 0.75
N LEU A 201 13.84 -37.70 -0.24
CA LEU A 201 14.48 -36.61 -1.00
C LEU A 201 13.47 -35.85 -1.87
N VAL A 202 12.59 -36.56 -2.58
CA VAL A 202 11.51 -35.94 -3.38
C VAL A 202 10.56 -35.13 -2.50
N TYR A 203 10.20 -35.66 -1.33
CA TYR A 203 9.37 -34.95 -0.36
C TYR A 203 10.04 -33.67 0.16
N ARG A 204 11.34 -33.73 0.52
CA ARG A 204 12.11 -32.54 0.94
C ARG A 204 12.20 -31.50 -0.18
N ALA A 205 12.45 -31.92 -1.42
CA ALA A 205 12.53 -31.02 -2.56
C ALA A 205 11.18 -30.34 -2.87
N ALA A 206 10.07 -31.07 -2.76
CA ALA A 206 8.73 -30.51 -2.91
C ALA A 206 8.41 -29.49 -1.80
N GLN A 207 8.75 -29.80 -0.54
CA GLN A 207 8.60 -28.89 0.60
C GLN A 207 9.43 -27.61 0.43
N GLN A 208 10.68 -27.71 -0.01
CA GLN A 208 11.53 -26.55 -0.27
C GLN A 208 10.97 -25.66 -1.39
N ARG A 209 10.51 -26.24 -2.50
CA ARG A 209 9.87 -25.48 -3.58
C ARG A 209 8.62 -24.74 -3.11
N HIS A 210 7.79 -25.37 -2.27
CA HIS A 210 6.62 -24.71 -1.69
C HIS A 210 7.02 -23.59 -0.72
N ALA A 211 8.01 -23.82 0.14
CA ALA A 211 8.52 -22.80 1.06
C ALA A 211 9.11 -21.59 0.32
N ASP A 212 9.88 -21.82 -0.74
CA ASP A 212 10.44 -20.77 -1.59
C ASP A 212 9.36 -19.99 -2.34
N THR A 213 8.32 -20.67 -2.81
CA THR A 213 7.19 -20.03 -3.49
C THR A 213 6.39 -19.17 -2.51
N ILE A 214 6.13 -19.66 -1.30
CA ILE A 214 5.48 -18.87 -0.24
C ILE A 214 6.37 -17.67 0.10
N LYS A 215 7.66 -17.86 0.35
CA LYS A 215 8.58 -16.76 0.70
C LYS A 215 8.64 -15.68 -0.37
N ARG A 216 8.72 -16.06 -1.66
CA ARG A 216 8.71 -15.12 -2.80
C ARG A 216 7.37 -14.39 -2.92
N THR A 217 6.25 -15.10 -2.76
CA THR A 217 4.91 -14.51 -2.87
C THR A 217 4.61 -13.60 -1.68
N THR A 218 5.01 -13.97 -0.46
CA THR A 218 4.92 -13.14 0.74
C THR A 218 5.78 -11.88 0.63
N ALA A 219 6.98 -11.97 0.04
CA ALA A 219 7.82 -10.80 -0.22
C ALA A 219 7.18 -9.82 -1.23
N LEU A 220 6.41 -10.33 -2.20
CA LEU A 220 5.60 -9.52 -3.12
C LEU A 220 4.32 -8.95 -2.47
N CYS A 221 3.95 -9.45 -1.29
CA CYS A 221 2.75 -9.07 -0.55
C CYS A 221 3.08 -8.28 0.73
N ALA A 222 4.16 -7.50 0.74
CA ALA A 222 4.56 -6.68 1.90
C ALA A 222 3.41 -5.80 2.46
N ASP A 223 2.42 -5.46 1.62
CA ASP A 223 1.19 -4.73 1.98
C ASP A 223 -0.09 -5.60 1.98
N SER A 224 0.01 -6.89 2.33
CA SER A 224 -1.13 -7.83 2.31
C SER A 224 -2.34 -7.36 3.13
N ASN A 225 -2.09 -6.66 4.23
CA ASN A 225 -3.13 -6.13 5.11
C ASN A 225 -3.94 -5.02 4.42
N ARG A 226 -3.29 -4.16 3.63
CA ARG A 226 -3.96 -3.09 2.88
C ARG A 226 -4.92 -3.67 1.85
N VAL A 227 -4.49 -4.67 1.08
CA VAL A 227 -5.37 -5.29 0.08
C VAL A 227 -6.51 -6.07 0.75
N ARG A 228 -6.27 -6.76 1.87
CA ARG A 228 -7.36 -7.44 2.62
C ARG A 228 -8.40 -6.45 3.15
N PHE A 229 -7.96 -5.27 3.62
CA PHE A 229 -8.87 -4.19 3.99
C PHE A 229 -9.67 -3.69 2.76
N LEU A 230 -8.99 -3.43 1.64
CA LEU A 230 -9.63 -3.00 0.40
C LEU A 230 -10.54 -4.09 -0.21
N GLN A 231 -10.26 -5.37 0.03
CA GLN A 231 -11.09 -6.48 -0.40
C GLN A 231 -12.45 -6.49 0.30
N ALA A 232 -12.50 -6.08 1.58
CA ALA A 232 -13.76 -5.89 2.30
C ALA A 232 -14.57 -4.70 1.75
N ARG A 233 -13.91 -3.69 1.15
CA ARG A 233 -14.54 -2.53 0.53
C ARG A 233 -15.05 -2.82 -0.88
N PHE A 234 -14.18 -3.33 -1.75
CA PHE A 234 -14.49 -3.49 -3.17
C PHE A 234 -15.17 -4.83 -3.49
N HIS A 235 -14.95 -5.88 -2.69
CA HIS A 235 -15.44 -7.26 -2.87
C HIS A 235 -14.99 -7.97 -4.16
N THR A 236 -15.11 -7.31 -5.32
CA THR A 236 -14.83 -7.84 -6.66
C THR A 236 -14.02 -6.83 -7.48
N LYS A 237 -13.29 -7.33 -8.48
CA LYS A 237 -12.56 -6.45 -9.41
C LYS A 237 -13.46 -5.55 -10.23
N GLU A 238 -14.63 -6.06 -10.63
CA GLU A 238 -15.55 -5.30 -11.48
C GLU A 238 -16.16 -4.13 -10.72
N LEU A 239 -16.46 -4.29 -9.42
CA LEU A 239 -16.88 -3.18 -8.59
C LEU A 239 -15.75 -2.16 -8.39
N ALA A 240 -14.52 -2.61 -8.13
CA ALA A 240 -13.36 -1.71 -8.04
C ALA A 240 -13.13 -0.91 -9.34
N LYS A 241 -13.28 -1.53 -10.52
CA LYS A 241 -13.18 -0.83 -11.82
C LYS A 241 -14.30 0.19 -12.01
N ARG A 242 -15.54 -0.16 -11.65
CA ARG A 242 -16.68 0.76 -11.75
C ARG A 242 -16.51 1.96 -10.82
N GLU A 243 -16.07 1.73 -9.58
CA GLU A 243 -15.76 2.82 -8.65
C GLU A 243 -14.60 3.67 -9.15
N LEU A 244 -13.53 3.07 -9.67
CA LEU A 244 -12.41 3.80 -10.28
C LEU A 244 -12.89 4.73 -11.41
N GLU A 245 -13.69 4.21 -12.34
CA GLU A 245 -14.23 5.00 -13.44
C GLU A 245 -15.19 6.10 -12.95
N SER A 246 -16.00 5.80 -11.93
CA SER A 246 -16.88 6.79 -11.30
C SER A 246 -16.07 7.91 -10.66
N HIS A 247 -15.06 7.58 -9.85
CA HIS A 247 -14.19 8.57 -9.19
C HIS A 247 -13.40 9.40 -10.21
N LYS A 248 -12.86 8.77 -11.26
CA LYS A 248 -12.20 9.49 -12.37
C LYS A 248 -13.16 10.50 -13.02
N ARG A 249 -14.43 10.13 -13.21
CA ARG A 249 -15.45 11.05 -13.74
C ARG A 249 -15.75 12.18 -12.77
N THR A 250 -15.90 11.92 -11.46
CA THR A 250 -16.12 12.96 -10.45
C THR A 250 -14.96 13.96 -10.42
N VAL A 251 -13.72 13.48 -10.36
CA VAL A 251 -12.52 14.31 -10.40
C VAL A 251 -12.46 15.11 -11.71
N LYS A 252 -12.71 14.45 -12.84
CA LYS A 252 -12.73 15.10 -14.15
C LYS A 252 -13.85 16.14 -14.25
N ALA A 253 -15.04 15.89 -13.73
CA ALA A 253 -16.15 16.84 -13.75
C ALA A 253 -15.85 18.05 -12.87
N PHE A 254 -15.28 17.83 -11.69
CA PHE A 254 -14.89 18.90 -10.78
C PHE A 254 -13.89 19.87 -11.42
N PHE A 255 -12.88 19.34 -12.12
CA PHE A 255 -11.86 20.13 -12.82
C PHE A 255 -12.19 20.47 -14.29
N GLY A 256 -13.27 19.91 -14.84
CA GLY A 256 -13.52 19.71 -16.27
C GLY A 256 -14.02 20.91 -17.07
N ASP A 257 -14.34 22.01 -16.42
CA ASP A 257 -14.73 23.25 -17.10
C ASP A 257 -13.53 24.17 -17.43
N MET A 258 -12.30 23.74 -17.15
CA MET A 258 -11.11 24.53 -17.47
C MET A 258 -10.47 24.09 -18.79
N SER A 259 -10.67 24.90 -19.82
CA SER A 259 -9.89 24.89 -21.07
C SER A 259 -8.38 24.79 -20.76
N PRO A 260 -7.58 24.06 -21.56
CA PRO A 260 -6.12 24.02 -21.47
C PRO A 260 -5.43 25.40 -21.45
N SER A 261 -6.15 26.46 -21.83
CA SER A 261 -5.70 27.86 -21.80
C SER A 261 -5.87 28.56 -20.44
N SER A 262 -6.40 27.91 -19.40
CA SER A 262 -6.62 28.55 -18.10
C SER A 262 -5.29 28.76 -17.34
N HIS A 263 -5.15 29.91 -16.68
CA HIS A 263 -3.97 30.32 -15.89
C HIS A 263 -3.68 29.44 -14.66
N LEU A 264 -4.39 28.31 -14.49
CA LEU A 264 -4.24 27.33 -13.42
C LEU A 264 -3.56 26.04 -13.89
N SER A 265 -3.31 25.88 -15.20
CA SER A 265 -2.66 24.72 -15.83
C SER A 265 -1.32 24.32 -15.19
N GLY A 266 -0.49 25.27 -14.77
CA GLY A 266 0.78 24.97 -14.09
C GLY A 266 0.63 24.39 -12.68
N ILE A 267 -0.41 24.79 -11.95
CA ILE A 267 -0.72 24.26 -10.61
C ILE A 267 -1.37 22.87 -10.75
N PHE A 268 -2.13 22.66 -11.82
CA PHE A 268 -2.77 21.39 -12.12
C PHE A 268 -1.83 20.35 -12.74
N ALA A 269 -0.76 20.73 -13.44
CA ALA A 269 0.25 19.78 -13.92
C ALA A 269 0.85 18.94 -12.76
N VAL A 270 0.99 19.54 -11.57
CA VAL A 270 1.49 18.86 -10.36
C VAL A 270 0.48 17.82 -9.83
N ILE A 271 -0.83 18.08 -9.96
CA ILE A 271 -1.91 17.17 -9.56
C ILE A 271 -2.17 16.12 -10.65
N GLN A 272 -2.16 16.52 -11.92
CA GLN A 272 -2.35 15.64 -13.09
C GLN A 272 -1.18 14.68 -13.32
N MET A 273 0.05 15.02 -12.92
CA MET A 273 1.17 14.07 -12.92
C MET A 273 0.91 12.84 -12.05
N HIS A 274 0.01 12.93 -11.05
CA HIS A 274 -0.39 11.79 -10.22
C HIS A 274 -1.65 11.07 -10.73
N ILE A 275 -2.43 11.69 -11.63
CA ILE A 275 -3.65 11.09 -12.21
C ILE A 275 -3.35 10.36 -13.53
N ASN A 276 -2.27 10.72 -14.23
CA ASN A 276 -1.81 10.02 -15.43
C ASN A 276 -1.09 8.71 -15.05
N ILE A 277 -1.88 7.71 -14.69
CA ILE A 277 -1.51 6.30 -14.83
C ILE A 277 -2.05 5.89 -16.21
N GLU A 278 -1.15 5.90 -17.20
CA GLU A 278 -1.33 5.13 -18.44
C GLU A 278 -1.46 3.63 -18.14
#